data_AF-A0A382DTH7-F1
#
_entry.id   AF-A0A382DTH7-F1
#
_cell.length_a   1.000
_cell.length_b   1.000
_cell.length_c   1.000
_cell.angle_alpha   90.00
_cell.angle_beta   90.00
_cell.angle_gamma   90.00
#
_symmetry.space_group_name_H-M   'P 1'
#
loop_
_entity.id
_entity.type
_entity.pdbx_description
1 polymer ?
#
loop_
_entity_poly.entity_id
_entity_poly.type
_entity_poly.pdbx_seq_one_letter_code
_entity_poly.pdbx_strand_id
1 'polypeptide(L)'
;MSRKTVTVEEFREAQEILKSAIDLHEKKDFHGAIESFKKTVMINPVSKDHLSEFQDKLKKGKFKLQQESIAYMGCAAVHLSQLVKELTDEQKEEVPVDENLIKVFNDWEN
;
A
#
# COMPACT_ATOMS: atom_id res chain seq x y z
N MET A 1 0.26 -14.88 -17.04
CA MET A 1 0.55 -13.57 -17.67
C MET A 1 1.58 -12.89 -16.80
N SER A 2 2.75 -12.57 -17.35
CA SER A 2 3.80 -11.85 -16.62
C SER A 2 3.26 -10.47 -16.23
N ARG A 3 3.40 -10.10 -14.95
CA ARG A 3 3.02 -8.78 -14.45
C ARG A 3 3.80 -7.70 -15.22
N LYS A 4 3.13 -6.59 -15.56
CA LYS A 4 3.79 -5.44 -16.19
C LYS A 4 4.56 -4.69 -15.10
N THR A 5 5.77 -4.24 -15.42
CA THR A 5 6.53 -3.33 -14.56
C THR A 5 5.69 -2.11 -14.23
N VAL A 6 5.77 -1.64 -12.99
CA VAL A 6 5.06 -0.43 -12.56
C VAL A 6 5.47 0.79 -13.39
N THR A 7 4.51 1.69 -13.60
CA THR A 7 4.76 3.01 -14.18
C THR A 7 4.83 4.09 -13.10
N VAL A 8 5.47 5.22 -13.43
CA VAL A 8 5.51 6.44 -12.60
C VAL A 8 4.12 6.87 -12.15
N GLU A 9 3.13 6.84 -13.05
CA GLU A 9 1.76 7.26 -12.74
C GLU A 9 1.04 6.27 -11.82
N GLU A 10 1.21 4.96 -12.02
CA GLU A 10 0.66 3.95 -11.11
C GLU A 10 1.25 4.10 -9.70
N PHE A 11 2.57 4.33 -9.60
CA PHE A 11 3.19 4.57 -8.30
C PHE A 11 2.66 5.85 -7.63
N ARG A 12 2.56 6.95 -8.39
CA ARG A 12 2.03 8.23 -7.90
C ARG A 12 0.59 8.06 -7.40
N GLU A 13 -0.25 7.37 -8.17
CA GLU A 13 -1.63 7.06 -7.77
C GLU A 13 -1.67 6.24 -6.47
N ALA A 14 -0.86 5.18 -6.38
CA ALA A 14 -0.81 4.34 -5.19
C ALA A 14 -0.35 5.11 -3.95
N GLN A 15 0.65 6.00 -4.10
CA GLN A 15 1.15 6.86 -3.03
C GLN A 15 0.09 7.85 -2.54
N GLU A 16 -0.65 8.50 -3.43
CA GLU A 16 -1.68 9.48 -3.05
C GLU A 16 -2.89 8.81 -2.38
N ILE A 17 -3.32 7.64 -2.87
CA ILE A 17 -4.37 6.86 -2.21
C ILE A 17 -3.92 6.41 -0.82
N LEU A 18 -2.66 5.98 -0.66
CA LEU A 18 -2.13 5.56 0.63
C LEU A 18 -2.15 6.73 1.64
N LYS A 19 -1.67 7.92 1.25
CA LYS A 19 -1.71 9.12 2.10
C LYS A 19 -3.14 9.45 2.52
N SER A 20 -4.09 9.47 1.58
CA SER A 20 -5.49 9.70 1.90
C SER A 20 -6.07 8.63 2.82
N ALA A 21 -5.65 7.37 2.71
CA ALA A 21 -6.10 6.28 3.56
C ALA A 21 -5.59 6.42 5.00
N ILE A 22 -4.34 6.89 5.17
CA ILE A 22 -3.76 7.20 6.48
C ILE A 22 -4.54 8.35 7.14
N ASP A 23 -4.83 9.42 6.40
CA ASP A 23 -5.64 10.54 6.92
C ASP A 23 -7.03 10.09 7.41
N LEU A 24 -7.68 9.18 6.66
CA LEU A 24 -8.97 8.60 7.06
C LEU A 24 -8.82 7.76 8.34
N HIS A 25 -7.74 6.97 8.46
CA HIS A 25 -7.45 6.18 9.65
C HIS A 25 -7.26 7.07 10.88
N GLU A 26 -6.47 8.15 10.77
CA GLU A 26 -6.21 9.10 11.84
C GLU A 26 -7.50 9.82 12.29
N LYS A 27 -8.41 10.11 11.34
CA LYS A 27 -9.75 10.63 11.61
C LYS A 27 -10.72 9.59 12.18
N LYS A 28 -10.27 8.35 12.40
CA LYS A 28 -11.05 7.19 12.87
C LYS A 28 -12.15 6.74 11.90
N ASP A 29 -12.10 7.18 10.63
CA ASP A 29 -12.89 6.60 9.56
C ASP A 29 -12.22 5.30 9.07
N PHE A 30 -12.33 4.26 9.88
CA PHE A 30 -11.68 3.00 9.60
C PHE A 30 -12.27 2.27 8.39
N HIS A 31 -13.56 2.49 8.07
CA HIS A 31 -14.18 1.89 6.88
C HIS A 31 -13.62 2.55 5.61
N GLY A 32 -13.61 3.88 5.55
CA GLY A 32 -13.02 4.62 4.43
C GLY A 32 -11.53 4.33 4.25
N ALA A 33 -10.80 4.24 5.36
CA ALA A 33 -9.38 3.88 5.35
C ALA A 33 -9.14 2.48 4.78
N ILE A 34 -9.88 1.46 5.25
CA ILE A 34 -9.75 0.07 4.76
C ILE A 34 -10.01 -0.02 3.26
N GLU A 35 -11.08 0.62 2.77
CA GLU A 35 -11.40 0.61 1.34
C GLU A 35 -10.31 1.29 0.51
N SER A 36 -9.72 2.38 1.03
CA SER A 36 -8.63 3.08 0.35
C SER A 36 -7.32 2.28 0.37
N PHE A 37 -6.96 1.65 1.49
CA PHE A 37 -5.80 0.74 1.55
C PHE A 37 -5.93 -0.43 0.57
N LYS A 38 -7.13 -1.03 0.44
CA LYS A 38 -7.40 -2.06 -0.56
C LYS A 38 -7.15 -1.54 -1.98
N LYS A 39 -7.60 -0.31 -2.30
CA LYS A 39 -7.34 0.30 -3.62
C LYS A 39 -5.85 0.45 -3.91
N THR A 40 -5.04 0.89 -2.93
CA THR A 40 -3.58 0.95 -3.08
C THR A 40 -3.00 -0.40 -3.50
N VAL A 41 -3.37 -1.48 -2.83
CA VAL A 41 -2.90 -2.85 -3.13
C VAL A 41 -3.36 -3.35 -4.51
N MET A 42 -4.48 -2.83 -5.01
CA MET A 42 -5.02 -3.19 -6.32
C MET A 42 -4.38 -2.44 -7.48
N ILE A 43 -3.53 -1.44 -7.24
CA ILE A 43 -2.75 -0.78 -8.29
C ILE A 43 -1.53 -1.64 -8.61
N ASN A 44 -1.48 -2.12 -9.84
CA ASN A 44 -0.46 -3.07 -10.32
C ASN A 44 -0.19 -4.20 -9.30
N PRO A 45 -1.18 -5.06 -9.02
CA PRO A 45 -1.10 -6.03 -7.93
C PRO A 45 -0.05 -7.11 -8.26
N VAL A 46 0.77 -7.46 -7.27
CA VAL A 46 1.79 -8.52 -7.38
C VAL A 46 1.15 -9.88 -7.66
N SER A 47 0.00 -10.14 -7.03
CA SER A 47 -0.81 -11.34 -7.22
C SER A 47 -2.29 -10.99 -7.12
N LYS A 48 -3.12 -11.62 -7.96
CA LYS A 48 -4.57 -11.42 -7.97
C LYS A 48 -5.24 -11.89 -6.68
N ASP A 49 -4.65 -12.90 -6.02
CA ASP A 49 -5.27 -13.57 -4.88
C ASP A 49 -4.73 -13.06 -3.53
N HIS A 50 -3.64 -12.29 -3.53
CA HIS A 50 -2.99 -11.81 -2.30
C HIS A 50 -3.94 -11.04 -1.40
N LEU A 51 -4.70 -10.10 -1.98
CA LEU A 51 -5.65 -9.31 -1.22
C LEU A 51 -6.73 -10.21 -0.61
N SER A 52 -7.37 -11.09 -1.39
CA SER A 52 -8.42 -12.00 -0.91
C SER A 52 -7.93 -12.92 0.21
N GLU A 53 -6.74 -13.51 0.07
CA GLU A 53 -6.14 -14.35 1.11
C GLU A 53 -5.91 -13.58 2.41
N PHE A 54 -5.46 -12.33 2.30
CA PHE A 54 -5.27 -11.45 3.44
C PHE A 54 -6.61 -11.12 4.13
N GLN A 55 -7.66 -10.80 3.35
CA GLN A 55 -8.99 -10.54 3.91
C GLN A 55 -9.53 -11.76 4.67
N ASP A 56 -9.35 -12.97 4.12
CA ASP A 56 -9.83 -14.19 4.76
C ASP A 56 -9.10 -14.50 6.07
N LYS A 57 -7.79 -14.22 6.14
CA LYS A 57 -7.00 -14.32 7.39
C LYS A 57 -7.52 -13.34 8.44
N LEU A 58 -7.79 -12.09 8.07
CA LEU A 58 -8.33 -11.09 8.99
C LEU A 58 -9.72 -11.48 9.52
N LYS A 59 -10.63 -11.91 8.65
CA LYS A 59 -11.98 -12.37 9.04
C LYS A 59 -11.93 -13.52 10.05
N LYS A 60 -11.02 -14.48 9.87
CA LYS A 60 -10.83 -15.62 10.78
C LYS A 60 -10.28 -15.20 12.14
N GLY A 61 -9.45 -14.15 12.18
CA GLY A 61 -8.80 -13.65 13.39
C GLY A 61 -9.71 -12.88 14.36
N LYS A 62 -10.94 -12.52 13.96
CA LYS A 62 -11.90 -11.73 14.77
C LYS A 62 -11.30 -10.43 15.32
N PHE A 63 -10.54 -9.71 14.49
CA PHE A 63 -9.92 -8.45 14.86
C PHE A 63 -10.96 -7.34 15.06
N LYS A 64 -10.65 -6.35 15.89
CA LYS A 64 -11.43 -5.12 15.93
C LYS A 64 -11.21 -4.33 14.65
N LEU A 65 -12.20 -3.54 14.24
CA LEU A 65 -12.15 -2.73 13.03
C LEU A 65 -10.88 -1.86 12.92
N GLN A 66 -10.46 -1.23 14.00
CA GLN A 66 -9.22 -0.44 14.03
C GLN A 66 -7.98 -1.30 13.75
N GLN A 67 -7.92 -2.52 14.29
CA GLN A 67 -6.82 -3.46 14.07
C GLN A 67 -6.81 -3.96 12.63
N GLU A 68 -7.98 -4.24 12.06
CA GLU A 68 -8.09 -4.55 10.63
C GLU A 68 -7.57 -3.40 9.77
N SER A 69 -7.93 -2.16 10.11
CA SER A 69 -7.44 -0.97 9.41
C SER A 69 -5.92 -0.83 9.47
N ILE A 70 -5.30 -1.06 10.64
CA ILE A 70 -3.83 -1.11 10.78
C ILE A 70 -3.22 -2.23 9.93
N ALA A 71 -3.87 -3.40 9.88
CA ALA A 71 -3.38 -4.53 9.10
C ALA A 71 -3.39 -4.22 7.60
N TYR A 72 -4.47 -3.62 7.09
CA TYR A 72 -4.54 -3.15 5.70
C TYR A 72 -3.56 -2.01 5.42
N MET A 73 -3.32 -1.11 6.37
CA MET A 73 -2.29 -0.07 6.27
C MET A 73 -0.90 -0.68 6.05
N GLY A 74 -0.53 -1.67 6.86
CA GLY A 74 0.73 -2.39 6.71
C GLY A 74 0.84 -3.11 5.36
N CYS A 75 -0.22 -3.78 4.92
CA CYS A 75 -0.27 -4.43 3.61
C CYS A 75 -0.08 -3.43 2.46
N ALA A 76 -0.77 -2.29 2.50
CA ALA A 76 -0.65 -1.24 1.49
C ALA A 76 0.74 -0.57 1.49
N ALA A 77 1.33 -0.36 2.66
CA ALA A 77 2.67 0.19 2.80
C ALA A 77 3.75 -0.75 2.22
N VAL A 78 3.66 -2.05 2.52
CA VAL A 78 4.56 -3.06 1.92
C VAL A 78 4.38 -3.13 0.40
N HIS A 79 3.15 -3.07 -0.09
CA HIS A 79 2.89 -3.03 -1.54
C HIS A 79 3.54 -1.81 -2.19
N LEU A 80 3.39 -0.62 -1.60
CA LEU A 80 4.01 0.60 -2.12
C LEU A 80 5.56 0.52 -2.12
N SER A 81 6.15 -0.08 -1.08
CA SER A 81 7.59 -0.38 -1.02
C SER A 81 8.04 -1.31 -2.15
N GLN A 82 7.22 -2.28 -2.54
CA GLN A 82 7.53 -3.15 -3.68
C GLN A 82 7.44 -2.41 -5.01
N LEU A 83 6.44 -1.52 -5.17
CA LEU A 83 6.30 -0.71 -6.38
C LEU A 83 7.51 0.22 -6.57
N VAL A 84 7.98 0.94 -5.54
CA VAL A 84 9.11 1.88 -5.71
C VAL A 84 10.40 1.18 -6.15
N LYS A 85 10.58 -0.10 -5.79
CA LYS A 85 11.75 -0.90 -6.20
C LYS A 85 11.76 -1.28 -7.68
N GLU A 86 10.60 -1.23 -8.32
CA GLU A 86 10.47 -1.49 -9.76
C GLU A 86 10.71 -0.23 -10.61
N LEU A 87 10.77 0.96 -9.99
CA LEU A 87 11.13 2.20 -10.66
C LEU A 87 12.65 2.34 -10.79
N THR A 88 13.11 2.90 -11.91
CA THR A 88 14.51 3.33 -12.06
C THR A 88 14.80 4.56 -11.20
N ASP A 89 16.06 4.91 -11.02
CA ASP A 89 16.43 6.08 -10.21
C ASP A 89 15.95 7.38 -10.87
N GLU A 90 15.97 7.49 -12.20
CA GLU A 90 15.40 8.63 -12.93
C GLU A 90 13.88 8.75 -12.73
N GLN A 91 13.16 7.61 -12.74
CA GLN A 91 11.72 7.59 -12.49
C GLN A 91 11.36 7.97 -11.04
N LYS A 92 12.23 7.67 -10.07
CA LYS A 92 12.08 8.10 -8.67
C LYS A 92 12.35 9.59 -8.49
N GLU A 93 13.04 10.26 -9.41
CA GLU A 93 13.17 11.73 -9.39
C GLU A 93 11.91 12.42 -9.94
N GLU A 94 11.17 11.78 -10.85
CA GLU A 94 9.95 12.33 -11.47
C GLU A 94 8.71 12.28 -10.55
N VAL A 95 8.71 11.36 -9.59
CA VAL A 95 7.74 11.37 -8.49
C VAL A 95 8.49 11.88 -7.28
N PRO A 96 8.03 12.92 -6.56
CA PRO A 96 8.55 13.18 -5.23
C PRO A 96 8.13 12.00 -4.34
N VAL A 97 8.90 10.92 -4.41
CA VAL A 97 8.81 9.80 -3.48
C VAL A 97 9.17 10.40 -2.13
N ASP A 98 8.27 10.28 -1.17
CA ASP A 98 8.51 10.85 0.15
C ASP A 98 9.79 10.21 0.72
N GLU A 99 10.87 10.99 0.87
CA GLU A 99 12.16 10.48 1.32
C GLU A 99 12.08 9.87 2.72
N ASN A 100 11.17 10.38 3.56
CA ASN A 100 10.91 9.79 4.87
C ASN A 100 10.27 8.40 4.71
N LEU A 101 9.43 8.22 3.71
CA LEU A 101 8.78 6.94 3.41
C LEU A 101 9.80 5.91 2.87
N ILE A 102 10.71 6.31 1.97
CA ILE A 102 11.82 5.44 1.52
C ILE A 102 12.67 5.00 2.71
N LYS A 103 13.01 5.94 3.59
CA LYS A 103 13.81 5.65 4.79
C LYS A 103 13.11 4.64 5.69
N VAL A 104 11.82 4.84 5.98
CA VAL A 104 11.00 3.90 6.78
C VAL A 104 10.95 2.52 6.13
N PHE A 105 10.81 2.44 4.81
CA PHE A 105 10.78 1.15 4.10
C PHE A 105 12.12 0.42 4.14
N ASN A 106 13.25 1.12 3.99
CA ASN A 106 14.58 0.54 4.08
C ASN A 106 14.90 0.05 5.51
N ASP A 107 14.41 0.73 6.53
CA ASP A 107 14.58 0.34 7.94
C ASP A 107 13.78 -0.94 8.30
N TRP A 108 12.70 -1.26 7.56
CA TRP A 108 11.90 -2.47 7.79
C TRP A 108 12.51 -3.76 7.23
N GLU A 109 13.46 -3.67 6.31
CA GLU A 109 14.09 -4.83 5.67
C GLU A 109 15.43 -5.22 6.28
N ASN A 110 15.97 -4.41 7.19
CA ASN A 110 17.19 -4.67 7.97
C ASN A 110 16.88 -5.21 9.37
#